data_AF-A0A916EPU8-F1
#
_entry.id   AF-A0A916EPU8-F1
#
_cell.length_a   1.000
_cell.length_b   1.000
_cell.length_c   1.000
_cell.angle_alpha   90.00
_cell.angle_beta   90.00
_cell.angle_gamma   90.00
#
_symmetry.space_group_name_H-M   'P 1'
#
loop_
_entity.id
_entity.type
_entity.pdbx_description
1 polymer ?
#
loop_
_entity_poly.entity_id
_entity_poly.type
_entity_poly.pdbx_seq_one_letter_code
_entity_poly.pdbx_strand_id
1 'polypeptide(L)' 'MPWCRCWPPACQPGWRGRSSPGRVRSERAVEVALQLFRKGSADFADCLHVALATQAGEQPLRTFDKGTAKVSGAQLLVKA' A
#
# COMPACT_ATOMS: atom_id res chain seq x y z
N MET A 1 -16.98 -11.83 -9.33
CA MET A 1 -15.72 -11.80 -8.54
C MET A 1 -15.60 -10.43 -7.88
N PRO A 2 -15.95 -10.31 -6.59
CA PRO A 2 -16.26 -9.02 -5.97
C PRO A 2 -15.03 -8.39 -5.34
N TRP A 3 -14.58 -7.28 -5.93
CA TRP A 3 -13.57 -6.38 -5.39
C TRP A 3 -14.20 -5.46 -4.35
N CYS A 4 -14.59 -6.00 -3.20
CA CYS A 4 -15.00 -5.20 -2.04
C CYS A 4 -14.64 -5.96 -0.76
N ARG A 5 -13.35 -5.99 -0.38
CA ARG A 5 -13.04 -6.06 1.05
C ARG A 5 -12.83 -4.63 1.53
N CYS A 6 -13.93 -4.11 2.07
CA CYS A 6 -13.98 -2.91 2.87
C CYS A 6 -12.87 -2.98 3.91
N TRP A 7 -11.99 -1.98 3.95
CA TRP A 7 -11.15 -1.72 5.10
C TRP A 7 -12.07 -1.29 6.25
N PRO A 8 -12.29 -2.10 7.30
CA PRO A 8 -13.11 -1.66 8.42
C PRO A 8 -12.30 -0.65 9.26
N PRO A 9 -12.90 0.47 9.73
CA PRO A 9 -14.32 0.82 9.68
C PRO A 9 -14.54 2.18 8.99
N ALA A 10 -14.72 2.23 7.66
CA ALA A 10 -15.15 3.46 6.99
C ALA A 10 -16.01 3.19 5.75
N CYS A 11 -17.16 2.52 5.92
CA CYS A 11 -18.26 2.62 4.97
C CYS A 11 -19.23 3.70 5.45
N GLN A 12 -19.09 4.92 4.92
CA GLN A 12 -20.09 5.99 5.04
C GLN A 12 -20.62 6.32 3.63
N PRO A 13 -21.96 6.46 3.45
CA PRO A 13 -22.56 6.80 2.16
C PRO A 13 -22.38 8.30 1.90
N GLY A 14 -21.44 8.66 1.02
CA GLY A 14 -21.16 10.05 0.68
C GLY A 14 -19.70 10.28 0.33
N TRP A 15 -19.18 9.54 -0.64
CA TRP A 15 -17.83 9.73 -1.17
C TRP A 15 -17.74 11.04 -1.95
N ARG A 16 -17.61 12.16 -1.23
CA ARG A 16 -17.19 13.44 -1.81
C ARG A 16 -15.67 13.40 -1.86
N GLY A 17 -15.12 13.35 -3.08
CA GLY A 17 -13.70 13.28 -3.35
C GLY A 17 -12.87 14.28 -2.55
N ARG A 18 -12.28 13.80 -1.47
CA ARG A 18 -11.17 14.43 -0.80
C ARG A 18 -10.24 13.28 -0.43
N SER A 19 -9.21 13.08 -1.24
CA SER A 19 -8.05 12.29 -0.86
C SER A 19 -7.58 12.87 0.47
N SER A 20 -7.95 12.24 1.58
CA SER A 20 -7.40 12.60 2.87
C SER A 20 -5.88 12.51 2.72
N PRO A 21 -5.11 13.54 3.08
CA PRO A 21 -3.66 13.44 3.07
C PRO A 21 -3.31 12.23 3.94
N GLY A 22 -2.68 11.22 3.32
CA GLY A 22 -2.43 9.91 3.92
C GLY A 22 -1.61 10.07 5.20
N ARG A 23 -2.30 10.15 6.34
CA ARG A 23 -1.63 10.23 7.64
C ARG A 23 -1.18 8.84 8.00
N VAL A 24 0.12 8.58 7.85
CA VAL A 24 0.77 7.40 8.41
C VAL A 24 0.74 7.53 9.92
N ARG A 25 -0.02 6.67 10.61
CA ARG A 25 -0.13 6.67 12.08
C ARG A 25 0.80 5.65 12.76
N SER A 26 1.59 4.89 12.00
CA SER A 26 2.48 3.86 12.54
C SER A 26 3.95 4.21 12.28
N GLU A 27 4.70 4.42 13.36
CA GLU A 27 6.15 4.65 13.34
C GLU A 27 6.89 3.47 12.70
N ARG A 28 6.43 2.24 12.99
CA ARG A 28 6.96 1.01 12.37
C ARG A 28 6.76 0.96 10.86
N ALA A 29 5.67 1.53 10.34
CA ALA A 29 5.45 1.61 8.89
C ALA A 29 6.53 2.45 8.22
N VAL A 30 6.86 3.59 8.84
CA VAL A 30 7.85 4.53 8.32
C VAL A 30 9.25 3.92 8.38
N GLU A 31 9.61 3.27 9.49
CA GLU A 31 10.89 2.59 9.63
C GLU A 31 11.10 1.50 8.56
N VAL A 32 10.10 0.63 8.37
CA VAL A 32 10.15 -0.41 7.34
C VAL A 32 10.19 0.20 5.94
N ALA A 33 9.42 1.26 5.69
CA ALA A 33 9.43 1.96 4.41
C ALA A 33 10.81 2.57 4.10
N LEU A 34 11.48 3.15 5.10
CA LEU A 34 12.85 3.67 4.95
C LEU A 34 13.85 2.57 4.63
N GLN A 35 13.74 1.40 5.27
CA GLN A 35 14.59 0.25 4.98
C GLN A 35 14.37 -0.27 3.56
N LEU A 36 13.12 -0.31 3.08
CA LEU A 36 12.78 -0.72 1.71
C LEU A 36 13.28 0.31 0.68
N PHE A 37 13.07 1.59 0.94
CA PHE A 37 13.51 2.69 0.08
C PHE A 37 15.03 2.69 -0.11
N ARG A 38 15.80 2.42 0.96
CA ARG A 38 17.26 2.32 0.89
C ARG A 38 17.78 1.13 0.08
N LYS A 39 16.98 0.07 -0.06
CA LYS A 39 17.37 -1.18 -0.72
C LYS A 39 16.93 -1.26 -2.18
N GLY A 40 16.01 -0.39 -2.61
CA GLY A 40 15.31 -0.52 -3.89
C GLY A 40 15.26 0.77 -4.69
N SER A 41 14.65 0.67 -5.88
CA SER A 41 14.42 1.78 -6.80
C SER A 41 12.98 2.30 -6.77
N ALA A 42 12.16 1.83 -5.83
CA ALA A 42 10.78 2.25 -5.70
C ALA A 42 10.70 3.55 -4.90
N ASP A 43 9.72 4.39 -5.20
CA ASP A 43 9.51 5.62 -4.47
C ASP A 43 9.20 5.34 -2.99
N PHE A 44 9.50 6.32 -2.13
CA PHE A 44 9.24 6.19 -0.70
C PHE A 44 7.74 5.94 -0.42
N ALA A 45 6.85 6.55 -1.20
CA ALA A 45 5.40 6.34 -1.09
C ALA A 45 4.99 4.89 -1.37
N ASP A 46 5.62 4.23 -2.33
CA ASP A 46 5.38 2.83 -2.65
C ASP A 46 5.85 1.91 -1.52
N CYS A 47 7.06 2.16 -1.02
CA CYS A 47 7.62 1.46 0.13
C CYS A 47 6.72 1.58 1.37
N LEU A 48 6.12 2.75 1.55
CA LEU A 48 5.18 3.02 2.64
C LEU A 48 3.86 2.26 2.47
N HIS A 49 3.30 2.20 1.27
CA HIS A 49 2.12 1.37 1.00
C HIS A 49 2.39 -0.11 1.24
N VAL A 50 3.56 -0.61 0.84
CA VAL A 50 3.97 -2.00 1.09
C VAL A 50 4.11 -2.27 2.59
N ALA A 51 4.74 -1.37 3.34
CA ALA A 51 4.89 -1.50 4.79
C ALA A 51 3.55 -1.46 5.53
N LEU A 52 2.59 -0.65 5.06
CA LEU A 52 1.25 -0.61 5.62
C LEU A 52 0.43 -1.86 5.30
N ALA A 53 0.47 -2.34 4.05
CA ALA A 53 -0.16 -3.60 3.67
C ALA A 53 0.42 -4.79 4.46
N THR A 54 1.73 -4.77 4.69
CA THR A 54 2.43 -5.75 5.53
C THR A 54 1.92 -5.77 6.96
N GLN A 55 1.78 -4.60 7.59
CA GLN A 55 1.25 -4.51 8.96
C GLN A 55 -0.23 -4.87 9.06
N ALA A 56 -1.00 -4.60 8.00
CA ALA A 56 -2.39 -5.01 7.92
C ALA A 56 -2.57 -6.53 7.67
N GLY A 57 -1.47 -7.26 7.40
CA GLY A 57 -1.52 -8.68 7.02
C GLY A 57 -2.05 -8.93 5.59
N GLU A 58 -2.17 -7.87 4.79
CA GLU A 58 -2.72 -7.87 3.44
C GLU A 58 -1.60 -7.97 2.39
N GLN A 59 -0.65 -8.89 2.60
CA GLN A 59 0.40 -9.18 1.62
C GLN A 59 -0.03 -10.26 0.61
N PRO A 60 0.45 -10.20 -0.64
CA PRO A 60 1.29 -9.13 -1.20
C PRO A 60 0.46 -7.90 -1.64
N LEU A 61 1.05 -6.71 -1.55
CA LEU A 61 0.47 -5.48 -2.10
C LEU A 61 0.37 -5.62 -3.62
N ARG A 62 -0.85 -5.76 -4.12
CA ARG A 62 -1.12 -5.85 -5.55
C ARG A 62 -1.09 -4.45 -6.18
N THR A 63 -0.22 -4.28 -7.17
CA THR A 63 0.02 -3.00 -7.83
C THR A 63 0.06 -3.18 -9.34
N PHE A 64 -0.33 -2.16 -10.10
CA PHE A 64 -0.12 -2.10 -11.54
C PHE A 64 1.23 -1.47 -11.91
N ASP A 65 1.91 -0.87 -10.92
CA ASP A 65 3.19 -0.22 -11.11
C ASP A 65 4.33 -1.24 -11.11
N LYS A 66 5.13 -1.21 -12.19
CA LYS A 66 6.25 -2.14 -12.40
C LYS A 66 7.43 -1.84 -11.48
N GLY A 67 7.58 -0.61 -11.01
CA GLY A 67 8.61 -0.20 -10.05
C GLY A 67 8.27 -0.70 -8.65
N THR A 68 7.05 -0.45 -8.18
CA THR A 68 6.54 -0.94 -6.89
C THR A 68 6.59 -2.47 -6.82
N ALA A 69 6.25 -3.18 -7.90
CA ALA A 69 6.27 -4.65 -7.94
C ALA A 69 7.66 -5.29 -7.74
N LYS A 70 8.74 -4.51 -7.81
CA LYS A 70 10.10 -4.98 -7.52
C LYS A 70 10.40 -4.97 -6.02
N VAL A 71 9.57 -4.31 -5.21
CA VAL A 71 9.72 -4.25 -3.75
C VAL A 71 9.26 -5.58 -3.16
N SER A 72 10.05 -6.15 -2.27
CA SER A 72 9.66 -7.34 -1.50
C SER A 72 8.34 -7.08 -0.76
N GLY A 73 7.33 -7.90 -1.05
CA GLY A 73 5.97 -7.75 -0.51
C GLY A 73 4.96 -7.09 -1.45
N ALA A 74 5.38 -6.71 -2.66
CA ALA A 74 4.50 -6.27 -3.73
C ALA A 74 4.40 -7.30 -4.87
N GLN A 75 3.27 -7.30 -5.59
CA GLN A 75 3.05 -8.17 -6.74
C GLN A 75 2.42 -7.38 -7.89
N LEU A 76 3.00 -7.51 -9.08
CA LEU A 76 2.44 -6.91 -10.29
C LEU A 76 1.15 -7.64 -10.69
N LEU A 77 0.06 -6.89 -10.81
CA LEU A 77 -1.16 -7.36 -11.44
C LEU A 77 -0.98 -7.33 -12.96
N VAL A 78 -0.81 -8.51 -13.55
CA VAL A 78 -0.91 -8.69 -15.01
C VAL A 78 -2.35 -9.03 -15.38
N LYS A 79 -2.84 -8.46 -16.48
CA LYS A 79 -4.11 -8.87 -17.06
C LYS A 79 -3.95 -10.30 -17.58
N ALA A 80 -4.87 -11.19 -17.19
CA ALA A 80 -4.97 -12.55 -17.71
C ALA A 80 -5.39 -12.57 -19.18
#